data_AF-A0A2E1FLD6-F1
#
_entry.id   AF-A0A2E1FLD6-F1
#
_cell.length_a   1.000
_cell.length_b   1.000
_cell.length_c   1.000
_cell.angle_alpha   90.00
_cell.angle_beta   90.00
_cell.angle_gamma   90.00
#
_symmetry.space_group_name_H-M   'P 1'
#
loop_
_entity.id
_entity.type
_entity.pdbx_description
1 polymer ?
#
loop_
_entity_poly.entity_id
_entity_poly.type
_entity_poly.pdbx_seq_one_letter_code
_entity_poly.pdbx_strand_id
1 'polypeptide(L)'
;MKWKIKEATSMISEQKSEDTTVSNQRNLALLGLILVAIAPSISVITGFAFKAGLLAIFVFIFTKVWIFGLPAFWYLRIEKGKKSLSWPENGGWKVSTLLGIGMLIVIFIAYFSIGDKLLRADELTEILDSVGLTVAWKFALAIIFWVFINSVLEEYVFRWFITSKIEQLIGGVWIPIFLSAGIFTVHHTIA
;
A
#
# COMPACT_ATOMS: atom_id res chain seq x y z
N MET A 1 -24.56 -51.54 -5.61
CA MET A 1 -24.68 -50.66 -4.42
C MET A 1 -23.33 -50.17 -3.89
N LYS A 2 -22.33 -51.05 -3.67
CA LYS A 2 -20.99 -50.66 -3.18
C LYS A 2 -20.23 -49.62 -4.05
N TRP A 3 -20.40 -49.66 -5.37
CA TRP A 3 -19.75 -48.71 -6.29
C TRP A 3 -20.26 -47.27 -6.10
N LYS A 4 -21.59 -47.05 -6.02
CA LYS A 4 -22.19 -45.73 -5.76
C LYS A 4 -21.79 -45.12 -4.42
N ILE A 5 -21.57 -45.95 -3.39
CA ILE A 5 -21.09 -45.49 -2.08
C ILE A 5 -19.65 -44.99 -2.21
N LYS A 6 -18.76 -45.75 -2.86
CA LYS A 6 -17.35 -45.37 -3.04
C LYS A 6 -17.18 -44.06 -3.81
N GLU A 7 -18.01 -43.86 -4.84
CA GLU A 7 -18.04 -42.64 -5.64
C GLU A 7 -18.56 -41.43 -4.84
N ALA A 8 -19.64 -41.60 -4.07
CA ALA A 8 -20.10 -40.55 -3.16
C ALA A 8 -19.06 -40.18 -2.10
N THR A 9 -18.34 -41.16 -1.54
CA THR A 9 -17.27 -40.87 -0.55
C THR A 9 -16.09 -40.13 -1.19
N SER A 10 -15.71 -40.46 -2.44
CA SER A 10 -14.62 -39.74 -3.12
C SER A 10 -15.00 -38.30 -3.42
N MET A 11 -16.22 -38.07 -3.92
CA MET A 11 -16.73 -36.72 -4.19
C MET A 11 -16.76 -35.85 -2.92
N ILE A 12 -17.21 -36.40 -1.79
CA ILE A 12 -17.20 -35.68 -0.50
C ILE A 12 -15.76 -35.36 -0.06
N SER A 13 -14.82 -36.28 -0.27
CA SER A 13 -13.42 -36.06 0.10
C SER A 13 -12.73 -35.00 -0.77
N GLU A 14 -13.03 -34.98 -2.07
CA GLU A 14 -12.52 -33.98 -3.02
C GLU A 14 -13.07 -32.60 -2.68
N GLN A 15 -14.39 -32.49 -2.49
CA GLN A 15 -15.03 -31.22 -2.14
C GLN A 15 -14.52 -30.67 -0.79
N LYS A 16 -14.35 -31.54 0.23
CA LYS A 16 -13.78 -31.14 1.51
C LYS A 16 -12.32 -30.68 1.38
N SER A 17 -11.55 -31.32 0.51
CA SER A 17 -10.16 -30.91 0.25
C SER A 17 -10.10 -29.54 -0.43
N GLU A 18 -11.01 -29.28 -1.38
CA GLU A 18 -11.12 -28.01 -2.09
C GLU A 18 -11.57 -26.87 -1.16
N ASP A 19 -12.57 -27.10 -0.30
CA ASP A 19 -13.00 -26.11 0.69
C ASP A 19 -11.87 -25.77 1.68
N THR A 20 -11.06 -26.75 2.06
CA THR A 20 -9.92 -26.56 2.97
C THR A 20 -8.79 -25.77 2.30
N THR A 21 -8.52 -26.00 1.01
CA THR A 21 -7.47 -25.25 0.29
C THR A 21 -7.90 -23.80 0.05
N VAL A 22 -9.16 -23.58 -0.34
CA VAL A 22 -9.72 -22.23 -0.54
C VAL A 22 -9.73 -21.43 0.76
N SER A 23 -10.18 -22.03 1.88
CA SER A 23 -10.17 -21.35 3.18
C SER A 23 -8.75 -21.01 3.65
N ASN A 24 -7.77 -21.91 3.46
CA ASN A 24 -6.38 -21.62 3.77
C ASN A 24 -5.81 -20.48 2.93
N GLN A 25 -6.10 -20.43 1.63
CA GLN A 25 -5.68 -19.33 0.77
C GLN A 25 -6.27 -17.99 1.22
N ARG A 26 -7.56 -17.96 1.58
CA ARG A 26 -8.20 -16.77 2.14
C ARG A 26 -7.56 -16.32 3.45
N ASN A 27 -7.28 -17.24 4.36
CA ASN A 27 -6.61 -16.93 5.62
C ASN A 27 -5.22 -16.33 5.40
N LEU A 28 -4.44 -16.87 4.45
CA LEU A 28 -3.14 -16.32 4.07
C LEU A 28 -3.27 -14.94 3.42
N ALA A 29 -4.27 -14.73 2.56
CA ALA A 29 -4.53 -13.43 1.95
C ALA A 29 -4.86 -12.37 3.01
N LEU A 30 -5.72 -12.70 3.97
CA LEU A 30 -6.08 -11.83 5.08
C LEU A 30 -4.87 -11.49 5.97
N LEU A 31 -4.05 -12.50 6.31
CA LEU A 31 -2.84 -12.32 7.10
C LEU A 31 -1.86 -11.36 6.40
N GLY A 32 -1.61 -11.57 5.10
CA GLY A 32 -0.74 -10.70 4.31
C GLY A 32 -1.28 -9.27 4.25
N LEU A 33 -2.60 -9.12 4.03
CA LEU A 33 -3.28 -7.83 4.00
C LEU A 33 -3.08 -7.06 5.32
N ILE A 34 -3.39 -7.68 6.46
CA ILE A 34 -3.28 -7.03 7.77
C ILE A 34 -1.83 -6.62 8.06
N LEU A 35 -0.86 -7.51 7.81
CA LEU A 35 0.55 -7.23 8.10
C LEU A 35 1.11 -6.06 7.29
N VAL A 36 0.71 -5.92 6.03
CA VAL A 36 1.23 -4.84 5.16
C VAL A 36 0.44 -3.54 5.34
N ALA A 37 -0.89 -3.60 5.49
CA ALA A 37 -1.74 -2.41 5.55
C ALA A 37 -1.46 -1.53 6.79
N ILE A 38 -1.05 -2.11 7.91
CA ILE A 38 -0.78 -1.36 9.15
C ILE A 38 0.61 -0.71 9.18
N ALA A 39 1.58 -1.27 8.45
CA ALA A 39 2.98 -0.89 8.56
C ALA A 39 3.24 0.61 8.26
N PRO A 40 2.62 1.23 7.23
CA PRO A 40 2.78 2.65 6.97
C PRO A 40 2.31 3.53 8.15
N SER A 41 1.16 3.23 8.75
CA SER A 41 0.59 4.03 9.85
C SER A 41 1.41 3.90 11.14
N ILE A 42 1.99 2.73 11.43
CA ILE A 42 2.87 2.54 12.60
C ILE A 42 4.07 3.49 12.55
N SER A 43 4.68 3.64 11.36
CA SER A 43 5.81 4.53 11.16
C SER A 43 5.46 5.98 11.47
N VAL A 44 4.33 6.45 10.91
CA VAL A 44 3.86 7.82 11.06
C VAL A 44 3.51 8.12 12.51
N ILE A 45 2.72 7.25 13.15
CA ILE A 45 2.27 7.43 14.54
C ILE A 45 3.48 7.50 15.48
N THR A 46 4.48 6.64 15.28
CA THR A 46 5.68 6.65 16.14
C THR A 46 6.52 7.91 15.96
N GLY A 47 6.64 8.40 14.71
CA GLY A 47 7.42 9.61 14.40
C GLY A 47 6.72 10.89 14.83
N PHE A 48 5.49 11.10 14.39
CA PHE A 48 4.78 12.37 14.53
C PHE A 48 3.93 12.45 15.80
N ALA A 49 3.17 11.41 16.13
CA ALA A 49 2.28 11.45 17.30
C ALA A 49 3.04 11.25 18.61
N PHE A 50 3.95 10.27 18.67
CA PHE A 50 4.72 9.99 19.89
C PHE A 50 6.04 10.77 20.00
N LYS A 51 6.50 11.42 18.92
CA LYS A 51 7.78 12.17 18.88
C LYS A 51 8.94 11.37 19.47
N ALA A 52 9.02 10.08 19.15
CA ALA A 52 9.88 9.12 19.86
C ALA A 52 11.40 9.25 19.58
N GLY A 53 11.85 10.38 19.02
CA GLY A 53 13.27 10.68 18.80
C GLY A 53 14.00 9.60 17.97
N LEU A 54 15.12 9.09 18.48
CA LEU A 54 15.91 8.04 17.82
C LEU A 54 15.09 6.77 17.53
N LEU A 55 14.14 6.42 18.39
CA LEU A 55 13.28 5.25 18.17
C LEU A 55 12.43 5.42 16.91
N ALA A 56 11.95 6.64 16.63
CA ALA A 56 11.19 6.92 15.42
C ALA A 56 12.01 6.66 14.15
N ILE A 57 13.31 6.95 14.17
CA ILE A 57 14.21 6.68 13.04
C ILE A 57 14.35 5.17 12.82
N PHE A 58 14.57 4.40 13.89
CA PHE A 58 14.64 2.94 13.79
C PHE A 58 13.33 2.34 13.27
N VAL A 59 12.19 2.80 13.79
CA VAL A 59 10.87 2.34 13.35
C VAL A 59 10.61 2.74 11.90
N PHE A 60 10.98 3.95 11.47
CA PHE A 60 10.86 4.39 10.08
C PHE A 60 11.67 3.51 9.13
N ILE A 61 12.94 3.23 9.44
CA ILE A 61 13.78 2.37 8.61
C ILE A 61 13.22 0.95 8.58
N PHE A 62 12.86 0.40 9.74
CA PHE A 62 12.31 -0.95 9.84
C PHE A 62 11.00 -1.10 9.07
N THR A 63 10.07 -0.16 9.21
CA THR A 63 8.79 -0.18 8.50
C THR A 63 8.98 0.03 6.99
N LYS A 64 9.95 0.84 6.55
CA LYS A 64 10.31 0.90 5.12
C LYS A 64 10.79 -0.45 4.61
N VAL A 65 11.71 -1.11 5.32
CA VAL A 65 12.17 -2.46 4.96
C VAL A 65 11.03 -3.47 4.97
N TRP A 66 10.11 -3.38 5.93
CA TRP A 66 8.90 -4.21 5.98
C TRP A 66 8.03 -3.98 4.75
N ILE A 67 7.68 -2.74 4.43
CA ILE A 67 6.76 -2.40 3.34
C ILE A 67 7.34 -2.82 1.97
N PHE A 68 8.67 -2.75 1.79
CA PHE A 68 9.32 -3.27 0.57
C PHE A 68 9.48 -4.79 0.59
N GLY A 69 9.98 -5.33 1.69
CA GLY A 69 10.43 -6.71 1.79
C GLY A 69 9.29 -7.71 1.96
N LEU A 70 8.28 -7.39 2.78
CA LEU A 70 7.22 -8.32 3.11
C LEU A 70 6.35 -8.65 1.89
N PRO A 71 5.85 -7.69 1.08
CA PRO A 71 5.08 -8.02 -0.11
C PRO A 71 5.86 -8.90 -1.10
N ALA A 72 7.13 -8.59 -1.33
CA ALA A 72 8.01 -9.37 -2.21
C ALA A 72 8.22 -10.79 -1.66
N PHE A 73 8.54 -10.92 -0.38
CA PHE A 73 8.72 -12.20 0.30
C PHE A 73 7.44 -13.03 0.22
N TRP A 74 6.30 -12.40 0.49
CA TRP A 74 5.00 -13.06 0.46
C TRP A 74 4.71 -13.64 -0.91
N TYR A 75 4.81 -12.82 -1.94
CA TYR A 75 4.54 -13.23 -3.32
C TYR A 75 5.48 -14.35 -3.77
N LEU A 76 6.79 -14.25 -3.50
CA LEU A 76 7.78 -15.21 -3.99
C LEU A 76 7.85 -16.50 -3.17
N ARG A 77 7.67 -16.44 -1.85
CA ARG A 77 7.88 -17.59 -0.95
C ARG A 77 6.59 -18.22 -0.47
N ILE A 78 5.59 -17.42 -0.12
CA ILE A 78 4.32 -17.93 0.42
C ILE A 78 3.40 -18.34 -0.72
N GLU A 79 3.22 -17.46 -1.71
CA GLU A 79 2.35 -17.73 -2.87
C GLU A 79 3.05 -18.46 -4.01
N LYS A 80 4.38 -18.63 -3.93
CA LYS A 80 5.20 -19.26 -4.96
C LYS A 80 5.02 -18.61 -6.34
N GLY A 81 4.77 -17.30 -6.35
CA GLY A 81 4.69 -16.50 -7.56
C GLY A 81 6.00 -16.51 -8.34
N LYS A 82 5.91 -16.28 -9.65
CA LYS A 82 7.09 -16.20 -10.52
C LYS A 82 7.64 -14.78 -10.49
N LYS A 83 8.96 -14.64 -10.43
CA LYS A 83 9.62 -13.36 -10.68
C LYS A 83 9.25 -12.91 -12.09
N SER A 84 8.70 -11.72 -12.20
CA SER A 84 8.42 -11.09 -13.48
C SER A 84 8.98 -9.68 -13.43
N LEU A 85 9.71 -9.32 -14.47
CA LEU A 85 10.11 -7.95 -14.76
C LEU A 85 9.58 -7.66 -16.15
N SER A 86 8.29 -7.32 -16.23
CA SER A 86 7.64 -6.95 -17.48
C SER A 86 7.54 -5.44 -17.59
N TRP A 87 7.75 -4.92 -18.78
CA TRP A 87 7.46 -3.53 -19.08
C TRP A 87 5.94 -3.31 -19.13
N PRO A 88 5.44 -2.11 -18.84
CA PRO A 88 4.04 -1.78 -19.00
C PRO A 88 3.68 -1.74 -20.49
N GLU A 89 3.21 -2.87 -21.02
CA GLU A 89 2.87 -3.03 -22.45
C GLU A 89 1.46 -2.52 -22.79
N ASN A 90 0.56 -2.44 -21.81
CA ASN A 90 -0.86 -2.14 -22.01
C ASN A 90 -1.21 -0.63 -22.07
N GLY A 91 -0.21 0.24 -22.28
CA GLY A 91 -0.42 1.67 -22.45
C GLY A 91 -1.00 2.36 -21.21
N GLY A 92 -1.99 3.24 -21.39
CA GLY A 92 -2.60 4.02 -20.30
C GLY A 92 -1.93 5.37 -20.02
N TRP A 93 -0.81 5.67 -20.67
CA TRP A 93 -0.04 6.92 -20.50
C TRP A 93 -0.89 8.18 -20.57
N LYS A 94 -1.75 8.30 -21.58
CA LYS A 94 -2.63 9.46 -21.73
C LYS A 94 -3.58 9.63 -20.54
N VAL A 95 -4.19 8.53 -20.08
CA VAL A 95 -5.12 8.55 -18.94
C VAL A 95 -4.38 8.91 -17.66
N SER A 96 -3.23 8.29 -17.41
CA SER A 96 -2.38 8.58 -16.25
C SER A 96 -1.91 10.04 -16.24
N THR A 97 -1.47 10.57 -17.39
CA THR A 97 -1.08 11.99 -17.51
C THR A 97 -2.26 12.93 -17.27
N LEU A 98 -3.44 12.64 -17.84
CA LEU A 98 -4.62 13.47 -17.64
C LEU A 98 -5.09 13.45 -16.18
N LEU A 99 -5.06 12.29 -15.51
CA LEU A 99 -5.38 12.19 -14.09
C LEU A 99 -4.35 12.95 -13.23
N GLY A 100 -3.07 12.85 -13.56
CA GLY A 100 -2.01 13.61 -12.88
C GLY A 100 -2.19 15.13 -13.03
N ILE A 101 -2.47 15.61 -14.24
CA ILE A 101 -2.77 17.03 -14.50
C ILE A 101 -4.05 17.45 -13.76
N GLY A 102 -5.09 16.62 -13.78
CA GLY A 102 -6.32 16.88 -13.04
C GLY A 102 -6.07 17.04 -11.54
N MET A 103 -5.28 16.14 -10.93
CA MET A 103 -4.92 16.23 -9.52
C MET A 103 -4.07 17.48 -9.23
N LEU A 104 -3.12 17.82 -10.11
CA LEU A 104 -2.35 19.06 -9.99
C LEU A 104 -3.26 20.28 -9.96
N ILE A 105 -4.23 20.37 -10.86
CA ILE A 105 -5.21 21.46 -10.90
C ILE A 105 -6.01 21.53 -9.58
N VAL A 106 -6.48 20.40 -9.07
CA VAL A 106 -7.22 20.34 -7.80
C VAL A 106 -6.36 20.84 -6.64
N ILE A 107 -5.10 20.40 -6.56
CA ILE A 107 -4.16 20.84 -5.53
C ILE A 107 -3.92 22.36 -5.62
N PHE A 108 -3.73 22.89 -6.83
CA PHE A 108 -3.54 24.33 -7.05
C PHE A 108 -4.78 25.12 -6.63
N ILE A 109 -5.97 24.68 -7.02
CA ILE A 109 -7.24 25.31 -6.63
C ILE A 109 -7.36 25.32 -5.10
N ALA A 110 -7.10 24.19 -4.43
CA ALA A 110 -7.15 24.11 -2.97
C ALA A 110 -6.12 25.05 -2.32
N TYR A 111 -4.87 25.05 -2.79
CA TYR A 111 -3.82 25.90 -2.26
C TYR A 111 -4.18 27.39 -2.37
N PHE A 112 -4.61 27.86 -3.54
CA PHE A 112 -4.95 29.28 -3.71
C PHE A 112 -6.29 29.69 -3.08
N SER A 113 -7.22 28.74 -2.85
CA SER A 113 -8.52 29.07 -2.26
C SER A 113 -8.51 29.09 -0.74
N ILE A 114 -7.78 28.15 -0.11
CA ILE A 114 -7.81 27.92 1.33
C ILE A 114 -6.43 27.79 1.97
N GLY A 115 -5.34 27.86 1.20
CA GLY A 115 -3.97 27.71 1.70
C GLY A 115 -3.60 28.73 2.76
N ASP A 116 -3.89 30.02 2.54
CA ASP A 116 -3.59 31.08 3.52
C ASP A 116 -4.30 30.89 4.87
N LYS A 117 -5.39 30.13 4.90
CA LYS A 117 -6.16 29.83 6.12
C LYS A 117 -5.67 28.58 6.83
N LEU A 118 -5.10 27.62 6.09
CA LEU A 118 -4.72 26.30 6.59
C LEU A 118 -3.21 26.14 6.81
N LEU A 119 -2.40 26.93 6.12
CA LEU A 119 -0.95 26.81 6.10
C LEU A 119 -0.32 28.06 6.71
N ARG A 120 0.38 27.88 7.82
CA ARG A 120 1.16 28.92 8.48
C ARG A 120 2.64 28.75 8.13
N ALA A 121 3.22 29.73 7.46
CA ALA A 121 4.57 29.63 6.88
C ALA A 121 5.66 29.50 7.96
N ASP A 122 5.48 30.15 9.09
CA ASP A 122 6.30 30.03 10.28
C ASP A 122 6.28 28.60 10.85
N GLU A 123 5.10 28.01 10.99
CA GLU A 123 4.97 26.63 11.47
C GLU A 123 5.58 25.61 10.51
N LEU A 124 5.36 25.78 9.21
CA LEU A 124 5.98 24.93 8.19
C LEU A 124 7.51 25.03 8.24
N THR A 125 8.03 26.23 8.43
CA THR A 125 9.48 26.46 8.54
C THR A 125 10.04 25.78 9.78
N GLU A 126 9.36 25.89 10.93
CA GLU A 126 9.77 25.24 12.18
C GLU A 126 9.78 23.70 12.04
N ILE A 127 8.76 23.12 11.41
CA ILE A 127 8.70 21.68 11.13
C ILE A 127 9.89 21.26 10.26
N LEU A 128 10.15 21.97 9.15
CA LEU A 128 11.26 21.65 8.25
C LEU A 128 12.63 21.83 8.92
N ASP A 129 12.78 22.84 9.77
CA ASP A 129 14.04 23.11 10.46
C ASP A 129 14.40 22.00 11.45
N SER A 130 13.40 21.46 12.15
CA SER A 130 13.58 20.35 13.10
C SER A 130 14.17 19.08 12.47
N VAL A 131 13.99 18.90 11.17
CA VAL A 131 14.52 17.78 10.37
C VAL A 131 15.63 18.21 9.39
N GLY A 132 16.09 19.45 9.47
CA GLY A 132 17.17 20.00 8.66
C GLY A 132 16.83 20.18 7.17
N LEU A 133 15.54 20.29 6.84
CA LEU A 133 15.02 20.47 5.49
C LEU A 133 14.84 21.94 5.08
N THR A 134 15.31 22.89 5.89
CA THR A 134 15.44 24.31 5.52
C THR A 134 16.58 24.56 4.52
N VAL A 135 17.45 23.57 4.29
CA VAL A 135 18.55 23.64 3.32
C VAL A 135 18.07 23.15 1.95
N ALA A 136 18.14 24.02 0.93
CA ALA A 136 17.56 23.79 -0.40
C ALA A 136 17.91 22.44 -1.05
N TRP A 137 19.17 22.00 -1.02
CA TRP A 137 19.55 20.73 -1.63
C TRP A 137 19.02 19.50 -0.86
N LYS A 138 18.96 19.59 0.48
CA LYS A 138 18.36 18.53 1.32
C LYS A 138 16.87 18.45 1.07
N PHE A 139 16.21 19.60 0.96
CA PHE A 139 14.79 19.69 0.60
C PHE A 139 14.51 19.10 -0.79
N ALA A 140 15.34 19.43 -1.79
CA ALA A 140 15.21 18.87 -3.14
C ALA A 140 15.33 17.34 -3.16
N LEU A 141 16.28 16.77 -2.40
CA LEU A 141 16.40 15.31 -2.25
C LEU A 141 15.18 14.70 -1.56
N ALA A 142 14.64 15.35 -0.52
CA ALA A 142 13.44 14.91 0.15
C ALA A 142 12.22 14.92 -0.80
N ILE A 143 12.08 15.97 -1.63
CA ILE A 143 11.04 16.05 -2.67
C ILE A 143 11.18 14.89 -3.67
N ILE A 144 12.39 14.62 -4.18
CA ILE A 144 12.62 13.51 -5.10
C ILE A 144 12.22 12.19 -4.44
N PHE A 145 12.59 11.98 -3.18
CA PHE A 145 12.19 10.80 -2.43
C PHE A 145 10.67 10.69 -2.32
N TRP A 146 9.97 11.75 -1.90
CA TRP A 146 8.52 11.73 -1.74
C TRP A 146 7.76 11.56 -3.05
N VAL A 147 8.16 12.30 -4.09
CA VAL A 147 7.45 12.27 -5.37
C VAL A 147 7.76 11.00 -6.15
N PHE A 148 9.01 10.52 -6.15
CA PHE A 148 9.39 9.38 -6.96
C PHE A 148 9.37 8.07 -6.17
N ILE A 149 10.20 7.96 -5.12
CA ILE A 149 10.37 6.70 -4.39
C ILE A 149 9.08 6.32 -3.66
N ASN A 150 8.44 7.27 -2.99
CA ASN A 150 7.19 7.03 -2.28
C ASN A 150 6.04 6.73 -3.25
N SER A 151 5.93 7.40 -4.40
CA SER A 151 4.90 7.05 -5.40
C SER A 151 5.08 5.62 -5.94
N VAL A 152 6.31 5.19 -6.21
CA VAL A 152 6.58 3.79 -6.62
C VAL A 152 6.23 2.83 -5.50
N LEU A 153 6.55 3.17 -4.25
CA LEU A 153 6.21 2.37 -3.09
C LEU A 153 4.69 2.27 -2.90
N GLU A 154 3.96 3.36 -3.07
CA GLU A 154 2.51 3.41 -2.93
C GLU A 154 1.82 2.57 -4.03
N GLU A 155 2.29 2.66 -5.27
CA GLU A 155 1.82 1.79 -6.35
C GLU A 155 2.07 0.32 -6.03
N TYR A 156 3.28 -0.01 -5.58
CA TYR A 156 3.68 -1.36 -5.20
C TYR A 156 2.84 -1.94 -4.04
N VAL A 157 2.55 -1.12 -3.03
CA VAL A 157 1.84 -1.59 -1.84
C VAL A 157 0.34 -1.60 -2.07
N PHE A 158 -0.24 -0.49 -2.49
CA PHE A 158 -1.68 -0.33 -2.52
C PHE A 158 -2.27 -0.89 -3.81
N ARG A 159 -1.72 -0.53 -4.98
CA ARG A 159 -2.27 -0.96 -6.27
C ARG A 159 -1.90 -2.38 -6.66
N TRP A 160 -0.72 -2.84 -6.28
CA TRP A 160 -0.36 -4.25 -6.45
C TRP A 160 -0.76 -5.09 -5.24
N PHE A 161 0.00 -5.05 -4.14
CA PHE A 161 -0.12 -6.07 -3.10
C PHE A 161 -1.48 -6.08 -2.39
N ILE A 162 -1.90 -4.96 -1.80
CA ILE A 162 -3.15 -4.85 -1.02
C ILE A 162 -4.37 -5.16 -1.90
N THR A 163 -4.43 -4.58 -3.10
CA THR A 163 -5.53 -4.84 -4.05
C THR A 163 -5.61 -6.33 -4.38
N SER A 164 -4.49 -6.98 -4.70
CA SER A 164 -4.47 -8.42 -4.97
C SER A 164 -4.91 -9.26 -3.77
N LYS A 165 -4.55 -8.89 -2.53
CA LYS A 165 -5.03 -9.61 -1.33
C LYS A 165 -6.53 -9.47 -1.13
N ILE A 166 -7.08 -8.28 -1.35
CA ILE A 166 -8.52 -8.06 -1.25
C ILE A 166 -9.23 -8.84 -2.37
N GLU A 167 -8.72 -8.81 -3.60
CA GLU A 167 -9.25 -9.61 -4.71
C GLU A 167 -9.24 -11.11 -4.40
N GLN A 168 -8.19 -11.66 -3.78
CA GLN A 168 -8.16 -13.06 -3.35
C GLN A 168 -9.24 -13.40 -2.29
N LEU A 169 -9.62 -12.42 -1.46
CA LEU A 169 -10.61 -12.62 -0.40
C LEU A 169 -12.05 -12.59 -0.94
N ILE A 170 -12.37 -11.60 -1.77
CA ILE A 170 -13.75 -11.30 -2.16
C ILE A 170 -14.03 -11.41 -3.67
N GLY A 171 -12.99 -11.56 -4.49
CA GLY A 171 -13.08 -11.56 -5.96
C GLY A 171 -13.44 -10.20 -6.56
N GLY A 172 -13.52 -10.19 -7.90
CA GLY A 172 -13.90 -9.01 -8.68
C GLY A 172 -12.79 -7.97 -8.82
N VAL A 173 -13.04 -6.93 -9.62
CA VAL A 173 -12.02 -5.92 -9.95
C VAL A 173 -12.25 -4.61 -9.20
N TRP A 174 -13.48 -4.11 -9.23
CA TRP A 174 -13.79 -2.78 -8.70
C TRP A 174 -13.80 -2.70 -7.18
N ILE A 175 -14.38 -3.69 -6.49
CA ILE A 175 -14.47 -3.67 -5.02
C ILE A 175 -13.08 -3.69 -4.38
N PRO A 176 -12.13 -4.56 -4.80
CA PRO A 176 -10.76 -4.50 -4.30
C PRO A 176 -10.06 -3.16 -4.50
N ILE A 177 -10.25 -2.53 -5.67
CA ILE A 177 -9.70 -1.20 -5.97
C ILE A 177 -10.25 -0.15 -4.99
N PHE A 178 -11.57 -0.10 -4.80
CA PHE A 178 -12.19 0.85 -3.88
C PHE A 178 -11.76 0.64 -2.43
N LEU A 179 -11.69 -0.61 -1.97
CA LEU A 179 -11.26 -0.91 -0.60
C LEU A 179 -9.78 -0.57 -0.40
N SER A 180 -8.91 -0.88 -1.37
CA SER A 180 -7.50 -0.49 -1.33
C SER A 180 -7.33 1.03 -1.29
N ALA A 181 -8.09 1.76 -2.12
CA ALA A 181 -8.11 3.22 -2.10
C ALA A 181 -8.62 3.77 -0.74
N GLY A 182 -9.62 3.12 -0.13
CA GLY A 182 -10.08 3.47 1.22
C GLY A 182 -8.99 3.31 2.28
N ILE A 183 -8.27 2.18 2.29
CA ILE A 183 -7.14 1.94 3.20
C ILE A 183 -6.04 2.99 2.97
N PHE A 184 -5.73 3.29 1.72
CA PHE A 184 -4.80 4.35 1.35
C PHE A 184 -5.21 5.71 1.92
N THR A 185 -6.48 6.11 1.74
CA THR A 185 -7.00 7.39 2.25
C THR A 185 -6.97 7.45 3.78
N VAL A 186 -7.35 6.37 4.47
CA VAL A 186 -7.29 6.31 5.94
C VAL A 186 -5.85 6.49 6.41
N HIS A 187 -4.90 5.80 5.79
CA HIS A 187 -3.48 5.98 6.12
C HIS A 187 -3.02 7.44 5.91
N HIS A 188 -3.37 8.06 4.78
CA HIS A 188 -2.99 9.43 4.47
C HIS A 188 -3.71 10.50 5.30
N THR A 189 -4.78 10.13 6.01
CA THR A 189 -5.40 11.02 7.00
C THR A 189 -4.58 11.06 8.30
N ILE A 190 -3.79 10.02 8.56
CA ILE A 190 -2.92 9.91 9.73
C ILE A 190 -1.52 10.50 9.44
N ALA A 191 -1.04 10.35 8.20
CA ALA A 191 0.26 10.82 7.70
C ALA A 191 0.32 12.35 7.56
#